data_AF-A0A966D730-F1
#
_entry.id   AF-A0A966D730-F1
#
_cell.length_a   1.000
_cell.length_b   1.000
_cell.length_c   1.000
_cell.angle_alpha   90.00
_cell.angle_beta   90.00
_cell.angle_gamma   90.00
#
_symmetry.space_group_name_H-M   'P 1'
#
loop_
_entity.id
_entity.type
_entity.pdbx_description
1 polymer ?
#
loop_
_entity_poly.entity_id
_entity_poly.type
_entity_poly.pdbx_seq_one_letter_code
_entity_poly.pdbx_strand_id
1 'polypeptide(L)'
;MFMKEYIELNELLKGVIDSLYLCVVVDDRGAIRYLSKSYAEILGVDDLTVVGMPIKKVIPNTGLLRVMETGCDEVGEVFFMKNGEPVICNRIPIRDEEGRLRGALSTATFQNLNTVERLNVEVEKLRQENKLYQEQLEKLKHVPFSMDSVIGNSPVMQSVKN
;
A
#
# COMPACT_ATOMS: atom_id res chain seq x y z
N MET A 1 38.23 -10.23 -6.71
CA MET A 1 37.04 -10.11 -7.58
C MET A 1 35.77 -10.41 -6.79
N PHE A 2 35.58 -11.65 -6.31
CA PHE A 2 34.40 -12.06 -5.52
C PHE A 2 34.08 -11.21 -4.28
N MET A 3 35.07 -10.85 -3.45
CA MET A 3 34.82 -10.02 -2.26
C MET A 3 34.33 -8.60 -2.62
N LYS A 4 34.79 -8.07 -3.76
CA LYS A 4 34.38 -6.73 -4.21
C LYS A 4 32.93 -6.74 -4.70
N GLU A 5 32.57 -7.72 -5.52
CA GLU A 5 31.18 -7.91 -5.97
C GLU A 5 30.22 -8.15 -4.80
N TYR A 6 30.65 -8.93 -3.80
CA TYR A 6 29.85 -9.17 -2.59
C TYR A 6 29.63 -7.88 -1.77
N ILE A 7 30.65 -7.04 -1.64
CA ILE A 7 30.53 -5.74 -0.96
C ILE A 7 29.59 -4.82 -1.75
N GLU A 8 29.77 -4.70 -3.06
CA GLU A 8 28.93 -3.87 -3.93
C GLU A 8 27.45 -4.29 -3.86
N LEU A 9 27.16 -5.59 -3.86
CA LEU A 9 25.81 -6.10 -3.70
C LEU A 9 25.22 -5.72 -2.34
N ASN A 10 25.97 -5.86 -1.25
CA ASN A 10 25.49 -5.51 0.08
C ASN A 10 25.24 -4.00 0.23
N GLU A 11 26.08 -3.16 -0.37
CA GLU A 11 25.85 -1.70 -0.40
C GLU A 11 24.58 -1.36 -1.18
N LEU A 12 24.35 -2.01 -2.33
CA LEU A 12 23.11 -1.83 -3.10
C LEU A 12 21.89 -2.30 -2.31
N LEU A 13 21.94 -3.48 -1.69
CA LEU A 13 20.86 -4.01 -0.86
C LEU A 13 20.56 -3.08 0.33
N LYS A 14 21.60 -2.55 0.99
CA LYS A 14 21.43 -1.55 2.02
C LYS A 14 20.75 -0.30 1.47
N GLY A 15 21.17 0.20 0.31
CA GLY A 15 20.54 1.34 -0.35
C GLY A 15 19.06 1.11 -0.71
N VAL A 16 18.70 -0.11 -1.13
CA VAL A 16 17.31 -0.50 -1.37
C VAL A 16 16.51 -0.45 -0.06
N ILE A 17 17.04 -1.02 1.02
CA ILE A 17 16.36 -1.02 2.32
C ILE A 17 16.27 0.41 2.88
N ASP A 18 17.30 1.23 2.73
CA ASP A 18 17.31 2.66 3.11
C ASP A 18 16.27 3.49 2.34
N SER A 19 15.92 3.08 1.12
CA SER A 19 14.88 3.73 0.31
C SER A 19 13.46 3.42 0.79
N LEU A 20 13.28 2.37 1.59
CA LEU A 20 11.98 2.00 2.15
C LEU A 20 11.61 2.93 3.31
N TYR A 21 10.33 3.30 3.38
CA TYR A 21 9.85 4.23 4.39
C TYR A 21 9.58 3.53 5.73
N LEU A 22 10.06 4.10 6.83
CA LEU A 22 9.97 3.55 8.20
C LEU A 22 10.28 2.05 8.27
N CYS A 23 11.44 1.70 7.74
CA CYS A 23 11.85 0.32 7.59
C CYS A 23 12.55 -0.20 8.85
N VAL A 24 12.24 -1.41 9.27
CA VAL A 24 12.95 -2.13 10.33
C VAL A 24 13.06 -3.61 9.98
N VAL A 25 14.23 -4.19 10.17
CA VAL A 25 14.49 -5.61 9.96
C VAL A 25 14.93 -6.24 11.28
N VAL A 26 14.37 -7.40 11.59
CA VAL A 26 14.74 -8.21 12.75
C VAL A 26 15.20 -9.59 12.31
N ASP A 27 16.07 -10.22 13.09
CA ASP A 27 16.43 -11.62 12.89
C ASP A 27 15.37 -12.59 13.46
N ASP A 28 15.64 -13.89 13.34
CA ASP A 28 14.81 -15.00 13.82
C ASP A 28 14.59 -15.00 15.35
N ARG A 29 15.34 -14.18 16.11
CA ARG A 29 15.16 -13.98 17.56
C ARG A 29 14.46 -12.66 17.88
N GLY A 30 14.05 -11.90 16.87
CA GLY A 30 13.43 -10.59 17.02
C GLY A 30 14.43 -9.49 17.43
N ALA A 31 15.73 -9.71 17.26
CA ALA A 31 16.73 -8.67 17.48
C ALA A 31 16.85 -7.79 16.23
N ILE A 32 16.89 -6.47 16.43
CA ILE A 32 16.98 -5.50 15.34
C ILE A 32 18.31 -5.68 14.60
N ARG A 33 18.26 -5.85 13.28
CA ARG A 33 19.42 -5.89 12.39
C ARG A 33 19.58 -4.63 11.57
N TYR A 34 18.49 -3.91 11.39
CA TYR A 34 18.46 -2.65 10.68
C TYR A 34 17.27 -1.82 11.14
N LEU A 35 17.46 -0.52 11.27
CA LEU A 35 16.40 0.46 11.47
C LEU A 35 16.69 1.65 10.54
N SER A 36 15.71 2.05 9.73
CA SER A 36 15.90 3.19 8.83
C SER A 36 16.08 4.46 9.64
N LYS A 37 16.93 5.36 9.14
CA LYS A 37 17.18 6.65 9.79
C LYS A 37 15.89 7.44 10.05
N SER A 38 15.00 7.46 9.06
CA SER A 38 13.68 8.08 9.18
C SER A 38 12.84 7.49 10.32
N TYR A 39 12.96 6.18 10.57
CA TYR A 39 12.24 5.56 11.68
C TYR A 39 12.90 5.85 13.02
N ALA A 40 14.23 5.82 13.09
CA ALA A 40 14.98 6.17 14.28
C ALA A 40 14.66 7.61 14.75
N GLU A 41 14.63 8.56 13.81
CA GLU A 41 14.25 9.96 14.06
C GLU A 41 12.86 10.08 14.68
N ILE A 42 11.84 9.40 14.12
CA ILE A 42 10.48 9.45 14.66
C ILE A 42 10.37 8.76 16.03
N LEU A 43 11.14 7.69 16.24
CA LEU A 43 11.17 6.98 17.52
C LEU A 43 11.99 7.73 18.59
N GLY A 44 12.76 8.74 18.20
CA GLY A 44 13.67 9.48 19.09
C GLY A 44 14.80 8.61 19.63
N VAL A 45 15.28 7.65 18.83
CA VAL A 45 16.35 6.73 19.21
C VAL A 45 17.55 6.86 18.26
N ASP A 46 18.72 6.49 18.74
CA ASP A 46 19.91 6.39 17.90
C ASP A 46 19.94 5.02 17.19
N ASP A 47 20.02 5.03 15.86
CA ASP A 47 19.94 3.83 15.02
C ASP A 47 21.07 2.82 15.29
N LEU A 48 22.29 3.30 15.61
CA LEU A 48 23.42 2.45 15.95
C LEU A 48 23.23 1.79 17.31
N THR A 49 22.66 2.48 18.30
CA THR A 49 22.44 1.91 19.64
C THR A 49 21.36 0.82 19.68
N VAL A 50 20.40 0.83 18.75
CA VAL A 50 19.27 -0.11 18.76
C VAL A 50 19.58 -1.43 18.04
N VAL A 51 20.62 -1.50 17.22
CA VAL A 51 21.01 -2.74 16.56
C VAL A 51 21.40 -3.79 17.61
N GLY A 52 20.86 -5.00 17.47
CA GLY A 52 21.00 -6.11 18.41
C GLY A 52 20.00 -6.06 19.58
N MET A 53 19.28 -4.96 19.79
CA MET A 53 18.24 -4.89 20.82
C MET A 53 16.99 -5.69 20.39
N PRO A 54 16.28 -6.32 21.34
CA PRO A 54 14.97 -6.90 21.07
C PRO A 54 13.98 -5.82 20.60
N ILE A 55 13.32 -6.06 19.46
CA ILE A 55 12.38 -5.10 18.85
C ILE A 55 11.31 -4.61 19.84
N LYS A 56 10.81 -5.50 20.71
CA LYS A 56 9.79 -5.18 21.72
C LYS A 56 10.24 -4.16 22.76
N LYS A 57 11.56 -3.96 22.96
CA LYS A 57 12.09 -2.91 23.84
C LYS A 57 12.04 -1.53 23.17
N VAL A 58 12.20 -1.48 21.85
CA VAL A 58 12.22 -0.23 21.08
C VAL A 58 10.80 0.18 20.66
N ILE A 59 10.04 -0.80 20.15
CA ILE A 59 8.65 -0.68 19.68
C ILE A 59 7.79 -1.72 20.42
N PRO A 60 7.22 -1.37 21.61
CA PRO A 60 6.49 -2.33 22.45
C PRO A 60 5.25 -2.94 21.81
N ASN A 61 4.56 -2.19 20.94
CA ASN A 61 3.35 -2.58 20.22
C ASN A 61 3.64 -3.17 18.82
N THR A 62 4.88 -3.59 18.56
CA THR A 62 5.24 -4.21 17.29
C THR A 62 4.46 -5.51 17.04
N GLY A 63 3.95 -5.69 15.82
CA GLY A 63 3.41 -6.98 15.39
C GLY A 63 4.38 -7.81 14.54
N LEU A 64 5.66 -7.39 14.41
CA LEU A 64 6.67 -8.21 13.74
C LEU A 64 6.81 -9.59 14.39
N LEU A 65 6.71 -9.65 15.73
CA LEU A 65 6.78 -10.92 16.45
C LEU A 65 5.62 -11.86 16.09
N ARG A 66 4.44 -11.31 15.80
CA ARG A 66 3.27 -12.09 15.39
C ARG A 66 3.46 -12.65 13.98
N VAL A 67 3.95 -11.85 13.04
CA VAL A 67 4.29 -12.33 11.68
C VAL A 67 5.39 -13.38 11.70
N MET A 68 6.37 -13.24 12.59
CA MET A 68 7.39 -14.28 12.78
C MET A 68 6.80 -15.58 13.35
N GLU A 69 5.85 -15.48 14.29
CA GLU A 69 5.19 -16.64 14.91
C GLU A 69 4.25 -17.36 13.93
N THR A 70 3.40 -16.61 13.21
CA THR A 70 2.43 -17.17 12.25
C THR A 70 3.09 -17.57 10.94
N GLY A 71 4.17 -16.89 10.57
CA GLY A 71 4.81 -17.02 9.27
C GLY A 71 3.97 -16.46 8.11
N CYS A 72 2.93 -15.69 8.39
CA CYS A 72 2.02 -15.09 7.43
C CYS A 72 2.24 -13.59 7.30
N ASP A 73 2.17 -13.08 6.07
CA ASP A 73 2.29 -11.66 5.77
C ASP A 73 1.14 -10.86 6.41
N GLU A 74 1.46 -9.66 6.90
CA GLU A 74 0.48 -8.63 7.26
C GLU A 74 0.69 -7.44 6.34
N VAL A 75 -0.28 -7.13 5.47
CA VAL A 75 -0.16 -6.07 4.45
C VAL A 75 -1.29 -5.08 4.63
N GLY A 76 -0.96 -3.79 4.68
CA GLY A 76 -1.96 -2.72 4.82
C GLY A 76 -2.48 -2.52 6.24
N GLU A 77 -1.77 -3.01 7.25
CA GLU A 77 -2.20 -2.93 8.64
C GLU A 77 -1.99 -1.53 9.22
N VAL A 78 -3.01 -1.03 9.94
CA VAL A 78 -2.91 0.25 10.65
C VAL A 78 -2.08 0.05 11.91
N PHE A 79 -1.04 0.87 12.05
CA PHE A 79 -0.18 0.93 13.22
C PHE A 79 -0.18 2.33 13.80
N PHE A 80 -0.36 2.43 15.11
CA PHE A 80 -0.28 3.70 15.82
C PHE A 80 1.12 3.92 16.38
N MET A 81 1.73 5.01 15.95
CA MET A 81 3.02 5.48 16.45
C MET A 81 2.88 5.99 17.89
N LYS A 82 4.01 6.17 18.60
CA LYS A 82 4.00 6.65 20.00
C LYS A 82 3.34 8.03 20.17
N ASN A 83 3.41 8.88 19.13
CA ASN A 83 2.75 10.18 19.09
C ASN A 83 1.25 10.12 18.76
N GLY A 84 0.70 8.92 18.53
CA GLY A 84 -0.70 8.69 18.17
C GLY A 84 -0.99 8.79 16.67
N GLU A 85 0.00 9.11 15.83
CA GLU A 85 -0.21 9.18 14.39
C GLU A 85 -0.37 7.78 13.78
N PRO A 86 -1.41 7.56 12.95
CA PRO A 86 -1.62 6.29 12.28
C PRO A 86 -0.74 6.20 11.04
N VAL A 87 -0.03 5.08 10.89
CA VAL A 87 0.71 4.71 9.68
C VAL A 87 0.17 3.39 9.16
N ILE A 88 0.25 3.18 7.84
CA ILE A 88 -0.08 1.89 7.24
C ILE A 88 1.22 1.16 6.99
N CYS A 89 1.35 -0.04 7.55
CA CYS A 89 2.56 -0.83 7.46
C CYS A 89 2.32 -2.22 6.86
N ASN A 90 3.37 -2.74 6.25
CA ASN A 90 3.46 -4.12 5.79
C ASN A 90 4.55 -4.81 6.60
N ARG A 91 4.32 -6.07 6.95
CA ARG A 91 5.24 -6.92 7.69
C ARG A 91 5.34 -8.26 7.01
N ILE A 92 6.55 -8.62 6.61
CA ILE A 92 6.82 -9.78 5.76
C ILE A 92 7.87 -10.65 6.48
N PRO A 93 7.61 -11.95 6.71
CA PRO A 93 8.59 -12.87 7.23
C PRO A 93 9.67 -13.12 6.17
N ILE A 94 10.93 -13.08 6.58
CA ILE A 94 12.08 -13.34 5.70
C ILE A 94 12.41 -14.83 5.83
N ARG A 95 12.44 -15.54 4.72
CA ARG A 95 12.76 -16.98 4.67
C ARG A 95 13.99 -17.22 3.80
N ASP A 96 14.76 -18.25 4.13
CA ASP A 96 15.81 -18.74 3.24
C ASP A 96 15.25 -19.64 2.13
N GLU A 97 16.14 -20.14 1.27
CA GLU A 97 15.78 -21.03 0.15
C GLU A 97 15.15 -22.36 0.61
N GLU A 98 15.42 -22.78 1.86
CA GLU A 98 14.83 -23.97 2.47
C GLU A 98 13.48 -23.67 3.15
N GLY A 99 13.00 -22.42 3.09
CA GLY A 99 11.74 -21.97 3.70
C GLY A 99 11.84 -21.67 5.20
N ARG A 100 13.03 -21.77 5.80
CA ARG A 100 13.24 -21.50 7.23
C ARG A 100 13.13 -20.01 7.50
N LEU A 101 12.43 -19.64 8.57
CA LEU A 101 12.34 -18.26 9.01
C LEU A 101 13.72 -17.75 9.44
N ARG A 102 14.18 -16.66 8.83
CA ARG A 102 15.45 -15.98 9.14
C ARG A 102 15.25 -14.64 9.85
N GLY A 103 14.01 -14.14 9.87
CA GLY A 103 13.66 -12.86 10.46
C GLY A 103 12.38 -12.31 9.88
N ALA A 104 12.19 -11.00 10.00
CA ALA A 104 11.07 -10.30 9.40
C ALA A 104 11.43 -8.84 9.09
N LEU A 105 10.76 -8.28 8.08
CA LEU A 105 10.84 -6.89 7.66
C LEU A 105 9.51 -6.20 7.98
N SER A 106 9.56 -4.98 8.49
CA SER A 106 8.41 -4.07 8.52
C SER A 106 8.75 -2.80 7.76
N THR A 107 7.83 -2.31 6.94
CA THR A 107 7.94 -1.03 6.22
C THR A 107 6.59 -0.33 6.21
N ALA A 108 6.58 0.99 6.25
CA ALA A 108 5.38 1.78 6.05
C ALA A 108 5.12 2.01 4.55
N THR A 109 3.86 1.85 4.13
CA THR A 109 3.38 2.20 2.79
C THR A 109 2.93 3.66 2.74
N PHE A 110 2.29 4.14 3.82
CA PHE A 110 1.78 5.51 3.93
C PHE A 110 2.16 6.13 5.28
N GLN A 111 2.61 7.39 5.25
CA GLN A 111 3.03 8.14 6.44
C GLN A 111 1.87 8.59 7.33
N ASN A 112 0.66 8.67 6.76
CA ASN A 112 -0.56 9.04 7.46
C ASN A 112 -1.79 8.53 6.70
N LEU A 113 -2.93 8.50 7.40
CA LEU A 113 -4.21 8.17 6.78
C LEU A 113 -4.70 9.25 5.80
N ASN A 114 -4.20 10.49 5.87
CA ASN A 114 -4.64 11.58 4.98
C ASN A 114 -4.46 11.23 3.50
N THR A 115 -3.38 10.51 3.15
CA THR A 115 -3.18 10.05 1.77
C THR A 115 -4.27 9.07 1.35
N VAL A 116 -4.66 8.15 2.24
CA VAL A 116 -5.73 7.18 1.98
C VAL A 116 -7.08 7.87 1.92
N GLU A 117 -7.35 8.82 2.80
CA GLU A 117 -8.57 9.62 2.78
C GLU A 117 -8.70 10.41 1.48
N ARG A 118 -7.62 11.06 1.03
CA ARG A 118 -7.60 11.81 -0.24
C ARG A 118 -7.89 10.90 -1.43
N LEU A 119 -7.27 9.71 -1.47
CA LEU A 119 -7.54 8.71 -2.50
C LEU A 119 -9.00 8.23 -2.44
N ASN A 120 -9.54 8.01 -1.26
CA ASN A 120 -10.93 7.60 -1.09
C ASN A 120 -11.91 8.67 -1.60
N VAL A 121 -11.65 9.94 -1.31
CA VAL A 121 -12.43 11.08 -1.84
C VAL A 121 -12.39 11.10 -3.37
N GLU A 122 -11.23 10.89 -3.97
CA GLU A 122 -11.08 10.85 -5.43
C GLU A 122 -11.81 9.65 -6.06
N VAL A 123 -11.74 8.48 -5.44
CA VAL A 123 -12.49 7.28 -5.86
C VAL A 123 -13.99 7.51 -5.77
N GLU A 124 -14.48 8.11 -4.69
CA GLU A 124 -15.91 8.42 -4.55
C GLU A 124 -16.39 9.43 -5.58
N LYS A 125 -15.59 10.45 -5.90
CA LYS A 125 -15.89 11.39 -6.98
C LYS A 125 -16.02 10.67 -8.33
N LEU A 126 -15.07 9.80 -8.66
CA LEU A 126 -15.11 9.01 -9.91
C LEU A 126 -16.34 8.09 -9.96
N ARG A 127 -16.72 7.47 -8.83
CA ARG A 127 -17.93 6.65 -8.74
C ARG A 127 -19.19 7.47 -9.01
N GLN A 128 -19.28 8.67 -8.46
CA GLN A 128 -20.41 9.58 -8.69
C GLN A 128 -20.52 10.02 -10.15
N GLU A 129 -19.39 10.41 -10.77
CA GLU A 129 -19.35 10.77 -12.20
C GLU A 129 -19.76 9.58 -13.09
N ASN A 130 -19.25 8.38 -12.80
CA ASN A 130 -19.60 7.17 -13.54
C ASN A 130 -21.10 6.87 -13.43
N LYS A 131 -21.67 6.97 -12.23
CA LYS A 131 -23.11 6.80 -12.01
C LYS A 131 -23.92 7.80 -12.82
N LEU A 132 -23.52 9.07 -12.85
CA LEU A 132 -24.18 10.10 -13.65
C LEU A 132 -24.15 9.76 -15.15
N TYR A 133 -22.99 9.32 -15.67
CA TYR A 133 -22.89 8.90 -17.07
C TYR A 133 -23.77 7.69 -17.38
N GLN A 134 -23.84 6.70 -16.49
CA GLN A 134 -24.75 5.55 -16.65
C GLN A 134 -26.22 6.00 -16.72
N GLU A 135 -26.65 6.87 -15.80
CA GLU A 135 -28.02 7.41 -15.78
C GLU A 135 -28.35 8.21 -17.06
N GLN A 136 -27.39 8.99 -17.58
CA GLN A 136 -27.57 9.72 -18.84
C GLN A 136 -27.69 8.78 -20.05
N LEU A 137 -26.87 7.73 -20.10
CA LEU A 137 -26.94 6.72 -21.16
C LEU A 137 -28.26 5.94 -21.12
N GLU A 138 -28.76 5.60 -19.93
CA GLU A 138 -30.07 4.97 -19.78
C GLU A 138 -31.19 5.88 -20.28
N LYS A 139 -31.17 7.16 -19.92
CA LYS A 139 -32.13 8.15 -20.44
C LYS A 139 -32.11 8.22 -21.97
N LEU A 140 -30.93 8.21 -22.59
CA LEU A 140 -30.78 8.20 -24.05
C LEU A 140 -31.37 6.93 -24.69
N LYS A 141 -31.22 5.76 -24.07
CA LYS A 141 -31.84 4.51 -24.55
C LYS A 141 -33.36 4.51 -24.44
N HIS A 142 -33.89 5.22 -23.44
CA HIS A 142 -35.32 5.33 -23.17
C HIS A 142 -35.96 6.59 -23.74
N VAL A 143 -35.22 7.42 -24.51
CA VAL A 143 -35.88 8.41 -25.38
C VAL A 143 -36.72 7.59 -26.36
N PRO A 144 -38.06 7.71 -26.35
CA PRO A 144 -38.82 7.12 -27.42
C PRO A 144 -38.33 7.81 -28.69
N PHE A 145 -37.65 7.06 -29.56
CA PHE A 145 -37.56 7.43 -30.96
C PHE A 145 -39.01 7.42 -31.47
N SER A 146 -39.74 8.51 -31.23
CA SER A 146 -40.99 8.75 -31.92
C SER A 146 -40.66 8.74 -33.41
N MET A 147 -41.52 8.16 -34.24
CA MET A 147 -41.34 8.23 -35.68
C MET A 147 -41.30 9.68 -36.21
N ASP A 148 -41.73 10.65 -35.38
CA ASP A 148 -41.56 12.09 -35.59
C ASP A 148 -40.09 12.53 -35.64
N SER A 149 -39.19 11.82 -34.96
CA SER A 149 -37.75 12.11 -34.91
C SER A 149 -36.97 11.66 -36.15
N VAL A 150 -37.59 10.87 -37.05
CA VAL A 150 -36.97 10.37 -38.28
C VAL A 150 -37.08 11.43 -39.39
N ILE A 151 -35.99 12.02 -39.84
CA ILE A 151 -36.02 12.96 -40.97
C ILE A 151 -36.17 12.18 -42.29
N GLY A 152 -37.32 12.29 -42.95
CA GLY A 152 -37.59 11.63 -44.22
C GLY A 152 -38.82 12.21 -44.92
N ASN A 153 -38.67 12.60 -46.19
CA ASN A 153 -39.71 13.24 -47.00
C ASN A 153 -40.32 12.33 -48.08
N SER A 154 -40.06 11.02 -48.03
CA SER A 154 -40.67 10.09 -48.99
C SER A 154 -42.15 9.85 -48.67
N PRO A 155 -43.04 9.69 -49.66
CA PRO A 155 -44.46 9.41 -49.45
C PRO A 155 -44.70 8.14 -48.61
N VAL A 156 -43.90 7.10 -48.85
CA VAL A 156 -43.97 5.83 -48.09
C VAL A 156 -43.61 6.10 -46.63
N MET A 157 -42.59 6.92 -46.38
CA MET A 157 -42.10 7.17 -45.03
C MET A 157 -43.04 8.06 -44.21
N GLN A 158 -43.80 8.95 -44.84
CA GLN A 158 -44.86 9.73 -44.18
C GLN A 158 -46.07 8.86 -43.81
N SER A 159 -46.40 7.83 -44.61
CA SER A 159 -47.56 6.96 -44.34
C SER A 159 -47.42 6.10 -43.09
N VAL A 160 -46.18 5.80 -42.68
CA VAL A 160 -45.87 4.98 -41.50
C VAL A 160 -45.82 5.80 -40.21
N LYS A 161 -45.69 7.14 -40.30
CA LYS A 161 -45.60 8.03 -39.12
C LYS A 161 -46.94 8.32 -38.42
N ASN A 162 -48.08 8.02 -39.05
CA ASN A 162 -49.43 8.27 -38.53
C ASN A 162 -50.02 7.09 -37.77
#